data_AF-A0A927UTX1-F1
#
_entry.id   AF-A0A927UTX1-F1
#
_cell.length_a   1.000
_cell.length_b   1.000
_cell.length_c   1.000
_cell.angle_alpha   90.00
_cell.angle_beta   90.00
_cell.angle_gamma   90.00
#
_symmetry.space_group_name_H-M   'P 1'
#
loop_
_entity.id
_entity.type
_entity.pdbx_description
1 polymer ?
#
loop_
_entity_poly.entity_id
_entity_poly.type
_entity_poly.pdbx_seq_one_letter_code
_entity_poly.pdbx_strand_id
1 'polypeptide(L)'
;MAGRSNEKDFYDYFLEFSDLTSVFRIITRNEYIAFGKLLEILGEDNTDGKIYLEDIKGVLDIPMPKVSMLVQNMSDNGLVTWKLDGETKKTYVKLTESGIQKYNLQKVGMSNIRNRIEEEMNDDEKDIVFSVFDKISTVLKEESDHAKAYVELVSGDFGSEMNVIGLLMPKSTVTYINKEESLDVALDILHNSGFSTVPVVDAEGKYAGTISEGDFLWYIKEHGVEALKCATVGDVSDINRNPAVHDIVDSKTIVHDIMSQNFLSMVDDRDCFIGIITRKNIIKFLKQKVEKKK
;
A
#
# COMPACT_ATOMS: atom_id res chain seq x y z
N MET A 1 -43.41 13.36 -7.68
CA MET A 1 -43.05 12.03 -8.21
C MET A 1 -41.73 12.17 -8.94
N ALA A 2 -40.63 11.83 -8.27
CA ALA A 2 -39.29 11.85 -8.87
C ALA A 2 -38.55 10.62 -8.34
N GLY A 3 -38.78 9.49 -9.01
CA GLY A 3 -37.98 8.28 -8.85
C GLY A 3 -37.03 8.20 -10.04
N ARG A 4 -35.79 8.62 -9.84
CA ARG A 4 -34.66 8.06 -10.60
C ARG A 4 -33.93 7.17 -9.61
N SER A 5 -34.43 5.96 -9.44
CA SER A 5 -33.68 4.89 -8.81
C SER A 5 -32.55 4.51 -9.76
N ASN A 6 -31.36 4.43 -9.20
CA ASN A 6 -30.17 3.86 -9.80
C ASN A 6 -30.41 2.34 -9.87
N GLU A 7 -31.28 1.90 -10.78
CA GLU A 7 -31.63 0.49 -10.95
C GLU A 7 -30.55 -0.12 -11.85
N LYS A 8 -29.56 -0.74 -11.21
CA LYS A 8 -28.53 -1.49 -11.92
C LYS A 8 -29.24 -2.62 -12.65
N ASP A 9 -29.20 -2.62 -13.99
CA ASP A 9 -29.80 -3.67 -14.81
C ASP A 9 -29.25 -5.04 -14.37
N PHE A 10 -30.14 -6.02 -14.14
CA PHE A 10 -29.76 -7.39 -13.79
C PHE A 10 -28.75 -7.96 -14.76
N TYR A 11 -28.90 -7.63 -16.03
CA TYR A 11 -27.99 -8.11 -17.05
C TYR A 11 -26.58 -7.53 -16.87
N ASP A 12 -26.46 -6.23 -16.60
CA ASP A 12 -25.15 -5.58 -16.40
C ASP A 12 -24.45 -6.14 -15.16
N TYR A 13 -25.21 -6.41 -14.10
CA TYR A 13 -24.70 -7.06 -12.91
C TYR A 13 -24.26 -8.50 -13.18
N PHE A 14 -25.05 -9.28 -13.91
CA PHE A 14 -24.68 -10.63 -14.34
C PHE A 14 -23.37 -10.63 -15.15
N LEU A 15 -23.16 -9.63 -16.03
CA LEU A 15 -21.92 -9.46 -16.78
C LEU A 15 -20.71 -9.14 -15.90
N GLU A 16 -20.90 -8.50 -14.75
CA GLU A 16 -19.83 -8.15 -13.81
C GLU A 16 -19.37 -9.35 -12.95
N PHE A 17 -20.29 -10.25 -12.60
CA PHE A 17 -20.00 -11.33 -11.65
C PHE A 17 -19.81 -12.72 -12.27
N SER A 18 -20.20 -12.92 -13.53
CA SER A 18 -20.16 -14.24 -14.17
C SER A 18 -18.85 -14.51 -14.93
N ASP A 19 -18.39 -15.76 -14.91
CA ASP A 19 -17.37 -16.23 -15.85
C ASP A 19 -18.01 -16.50 -17.21
N LEU A 20 -17.79 -15.57 -18.13
CA LEU A 20 -18.34 -15.58 -19.48
C LEU A 20 -17.28 -15.86 -20.55
N THR A 21 -16.12 -16.39 -20.15
CA THR A 21 -14.97 -16.58 -21.05
C THR A 21 -15.34 -17.42 -22.28
N SER A 22 -16.25 -18.38 -22.15
CA SER A 22 -16.72 -19.24 -23.26
C SER A 22 -17.63 -18.53 -24.28
N VAL A 23 -18.21 -17.38 -23.89
CA VAL A 23 -19.21 -16.62 -24.66
C VAL A 23 -18.57 -15.48 -25.46
N PHE A 24 -17.50 -14.89 -24.94
CA PHE A 24 -16.76 -13.82 -25.60
C PHE A 24 -15.80 -14.38 -26.65
N ARG A 25 -16.24 -14.38 -27.93
CA ARG A 25 -15.48 -14.98 -29.05
C ARG A 25 -14.90 -13.97 -30.03
N ILE A 26 -15.44 -12.75 -30.06
CA ILE A 26 -15.03 -11.72 -31.04
C ILE A 26 -14.09 -10.70 -30.40
N ILE A 27 -14.44 -10.26 -29.20
CA ILE A 27 -13.62 -9.39 -28.34
C ILE A 27 -13.66 -9.93 -26.92
N THR A 28 -12.65 -9.60 -26.12
CA THR A 28 -12.61 -10.05 -24.73
C THR A 28 -13.70 -9.38 -23.90
N ARG A 29 -14.08 -10.00 -22.77
CA ARG A 29 -15.06 -9.43 -21.82
C ARG A 29 -14.70 -8.01 -21.39
N ASN A 30 -13.43 -7.79 -21.04
CA ASN A 30 -12.95 -6.49 -20.58
C ASN A 30 -13.03 -5.44 -21.71
N GLU A 31 -12.68 -5.81 -22.93
CA GLU A 31 -12.82 -4.93 -24.09
C GLU A 31 -14.28 -4.63 -24.41
N TYR A 32 -15.18 -5.60 -24.33
CA TYR A 32 -16.62 -5.39 -24.55
C TYR A 32 -17.22 -4.42 -23.54
N ILE A 33 -16.96 -4.62 -22.25
CA ILE A 33 -17.44 -3.74 -21.18
C ILE A 33 -16.86 -2.33 -21.36
N ALA A 34 -15.55 -2.23 -21.59
CA ALA A 34 -14.89 -0.95 -21.79
C ALA A 34 -15.45 -0.23 -23.03
N PHE A 35 -15.54 -0.91 -24.17
CA PHE A 35 -16.05 -0.34 -25.42
C PHE A 35 -17.50 0.14 -25.28
N GLY A 36 -18.35 -0.63 -24.59
CA GLY A 36 -19.72 -0.21 -24.27
C GLY A 36 -19.76 1.11 -23.49
N LYS A 37 -18.97 1.23 -22.42
CA LYS A 37 -18.83 2.47 -21.65
C LYS A 37 -18.29 3.63 -22.48
N LEU A 38 -17.36 3.38 -23.41
CA LEU A 38 -16.88 4.41 -24.34
C LEU A 38 -17.98 4.92 -25.27
N LEU A 39 -18.85 4.03 -25.77
CA LEU A 39 -20.02 4.42 -26.57
C LEU A 39 -21.01 5.26 -25.75
N GLU A 40 -21.24 4.90 -24.48
CA GLU A 40 -22.08 5.68 -23.58
C GLU A 40 -21.55 7.11 -23.37
N ILE A 41 -20.23 7.28 -23.23
CA ILE A 41 -19.60 8.60 -23.11
C ILE A 41 -19.83 9.46 -24.36
N LEU A 42 -19.75 8.84 -25.54
CA LEU A 42 -19.89 9.54 -26.81
C LEU A 42 -21.34 9.90 -27.15
N GLY A 43 -22.31 9.12 -26.66
CA GLY A 43 -23.72 9.24 -27.05
C GLY A 43 -23.99 8.64 -28.44
N GLU A 44 -25.26 8.34 -28.73
CA GLU A 44 -25.66 7.56 -29.92
C GLU A 44 -25.24 8.19 -31.26
N ASP A 45 -25.05 9.51 -31.32
CA ASP A 45 -24.81 10.25 -32.56
C ASP A 45 -23.34 10.65 -32.82
N ASN A 46 -22.40 10.44 -31.90
CA ASN A 46 -21.05 11.01 -32.00
C ASN A 46 -19.91 9.98 -31.90
N THR A 47 -19.83 9.06 -32.87
CA THR A 47 -18.81 8.01 -32.91
C THR A 47 -17.38 8.47 -33.25
N ASP A 48 -17.19 9.72 -33.71
CA ASP A 48 -15.86 10.30 -34.00
C ASP A 48 -15.31 11.18 -32.85
N GLY A 49 -16.00 11.24 -31.71
CA GLY A 49 -15.55 12.01 -30.56
C GLY A 49 -14.23 11.51 -29.97
N LYS A 50 -13.46 12.43 -29.36
CA LYS A 50 -12.25 12.11 -28.60
C LYS A 50 -12.66 11.74 -27.17
N ILE A 51 -12.17 10.61 -26.66
CA ILE A 51 -12.35 10.21 -25.25
C ILE A 51 -10.99 10.21 -24.58
N TYR A 52 -10.78 11.03 -23.54
CA TYR A 52 -9.48 11.10 -22.88
C TYR A 52 -9.31 9.96 -21.88
N LEU A 53 -8.08 9.49 -21.69
CA LEU A 53 -7.79 8.40 -20.74
C LEU A 53 -8.23 8.71 -19.31
N GLU A 54 -8.25 9.99 -18.91
CA GLU A 54 -8.77 10.41 -17.60
C GLU A 54 -10.29 10.19 -17.48
N ASP A 55 -11.05 10.38 -18.56
CA ASP A 55 -12.48 10.12 -18.58
C ASP A 55 -12.73 8.60 -18.49
N ILE A 56 -11.94 7.81 -19.21
CA ILE A 56 -11.97 6.35 -19.15
C ILE A 56 -11.68 5.84 -17.73
N LYS A 57 -10.66 6.41 -17.10
CA LYS A 57 -10.31 6.13 -15.70
C LYS A 57 -11.49 6.40 -14.77
N GLY A 58 -12.15 7.55 -14.92
CA GLY A 58 -13.31 7.92 -14.11
C GLY A 58 -14.50 6.98 -14.28
N VAL A 59 -14.77 6.54 -15.52
CA VAL A 59 -15.93 5.68 -15.82
C VAL A 59 -15.69 4.20 -15.50
N LEU A 60 -14.43 3.74 -15.59
CA LEU A 60 -14.07 2.37 -15.22
C LEU A 60 -13.70 2.20 -13.74
N ASP A 61 -13.40 3.30 -13.04
CA ASP A 61 -12.93 3.32 -11.66
C ASP A 61 -11.73 2.36 -11.43
N ILE A 62 -10.75 2.42 -12.34
CA ILE A 62 -9.53 1.63 -12.27
C ILE A 62 -8.28 2.52 -12.36
N PRO A 63 -7.13 2.12 -11.79
CA PRO A 63 -5.89 2.90 -11.87
C PRO A 63 -5.41 3.17 -13.30
N MET A 64 -4.80 4.34 -13.53
CA MET A 64 -4.29 4.77 -14.86
C MET A 64 -3.35 3.76 -15.54
N PRO A 65 -2.46 3.02 -14.84
CA PRO A 65 -1.68 1.96 -15.48
C PRO A 65 -2.55 0.87 -16.11
N LYS A 66 -3.64 0.46 -15.44
CA LYS A 66 -4.59 -0.52 -15.97
C LYS A 66 -5.38 0.06 -17.15
N VAL A 67 -5.78 1.33 -17.08
CA VAL A 67 -6.41 2.04 -18.21
C VAL A 67 -5.49 2.02 -19.43
N SER A 68 -4.20 2.36 -19.25
CA SER A 68 -3.22 2.40 -20.32
C SER A 68 -3.01 1.03 -20.96
N MET A 69 -2.88 -0.03 -20.15
CA MET A 69 -2.80 -1.41 -20.65
C MET A 69 -4.05 -1.83 -21.42
N LEU A 70 -5.24 -1.51 -20.90
CA LEU A 70 -6.51 -1.81 -21.55
C LEU A 70 -6.63 -1.11 -22.90
N VAL A 71 -6.34 0.20 -22.95
CA VAL A 71 -6.37 1.01 -24.18
C VAL A 71 -5.35 0.51 -25.19
N GLN A 72 -4.15 0.15 -24.75
CA GLN A 72 -3.13 -0.44 -25.62
C GLN A 72 -3.64 -1.72 -26.27
N ASN A 73 -4.17 -2.67 -25.48
CA ASN A 73 -4.73 -3.92 -26.00
C ASN A 73 -5.89 -3.66 -26.98
N MET A 74 -6.80 -2.74 -26.64
CA MET A 74 -7.89 -2.34 -27.53
C MET A 74 -7.37 -1.74 -28.83
N SER A 75 -6.29 -0.96 -28.79
CA SER A 75 -5.65 -0.38 -29.97
C SER A 75 -4.99 -1.45 -30.84
N ASP A 76 -4.26 -2.38 -30.22
CA ASP A 76 -3.58 -3.49 -30.91
C ASP A 76 -4.58 -4.43 -31.60
N ASN A 77 -5.75 -4.63 -30.98
CA ASN A 77 -6.86 -5.38 -31.55
C ASN A 77 -7.72 -4.59 -32.54
N GLY A 78 -7.34 -3.35 -32.84
CA GLY A 78 -8.02 -2.48 -33.80
C GLY A 78 -9.42 -2.08 -33.38
N LEU A 79 -9.69 -1.99 -32.07
CA LEU A 79 -10.96 -1.48 -31.54
C LEU A 79 -10.95 0.05 -31.50
N VAL A 80 -9.84 0.62 -31.05
CA VAL A 80 -9.68 2.08 -30.91
C VAL A 80 -8.40 2.55 -31.57
N THR A 81 -8.29 3.84 -31.86
CA THR A 81 -6.99 4.47 -32.14
C THR A 81 -6.54 5.26 -30.93
N TRP A 82 -5.30 5.06 -30.49
CA TRP A 82 -4.70 5.84 -29.40
C TRP A 82 -3.83 6.97 -29.95
N LYS A 83 -4.12 8.21 -29.55
CA LYS A 83 -3.47 9.43 -30.09
C LYS A 83 -3.12 10.42 -28.97
N LEU A 84 -2.14 11.27 -29.25
CA LEU A 84 -1.78 12.41 -28.41
C LEU A 84 -2.44 13.68 -28.95
N ASP A 85 -3.14 14.40 -28.09
CA ASP A 85 -3.71 15.69 -28.44
C ASP A 85 -2.60 16.76 -28.52
N GLY A 86 -2.48 17.40 -29.68
CA GLY A 86 -1.43 18.38 -29.93
C GLY A 86 -1.53 19.63 -29.06
N GLU A 87 -2.76 20.03 -28.69
CA GLU A 87 -3.08 21.23 -27.92
C GLU A 87 -2.97 20.97 -26.42
N THR A 88 -3.67 19.94 -25.92
CA THR A 88 -3.74 19.68 -24.47
C THR A 88 -2.58 18.82 -23.95
N LYS A 89 -1.79 18.22 -24.84
CA LYS A 89 -0.76 17.21 -24.53
C LYS A 89 -1.30 15.98 -23.77
N LYS A 90 -2.62 15.77 -23.78
CA LYS A 90 -3.26 14.60 -23.19
C LYS A 90 -3.46 13.51 -24.23
N THR A 91 -3.41 12.27 -23.79
CA THR A 91 -3.72 11.12 -24.63
C THR A 91 -5.22 10.84 -24.68
N TYR A 92 -5.73 10.53 -25.87
CA TYR A 92 -7.13 10.21 -26.10
C TYR A 92 -7.29 9.01 -27.03
N VAL A 93 -8.46 8.38 -26.98
CA VAL A 93 -8.86 7.33 -27.91
C VAL A 93 -9.98 7.81 -28.83
N LYS A 94 -10.06 7.23 -30.01
CA LYS A 94 -11.24 7.28 -30.88
C LYS A 94 -11.67 5.87 -31.22
N LEU A 95 -12.98 5.63 -31.32
CA LEU A 95 -13.49 4.35 -31.78
C LEU A 95 -13.16 4.16 -33.27
N THR A 96 -12.83 2.94 -33.66
CA THR A 96 -12.65 2.61 -35.09
C THR A 96 -13.92 1.99 -35.65
N GLU A 97 -14.11 2.07 -36.97
CA GLU A 97 -15.19 1.35 -37.65
C GLU A 97 -15.12 -0.16 -37.39
N SER A 98 -13.91 -0.74 -37.43
CA SER A 98 -13.69 -2.15 -37.11
C SER A 98 -14.10 -2.48 -35.67
N GLY A 99 -13.78 -1.59 -34.72
CA GLY A 99 -14.17 -1.73 -33.32
C GLY A 99 -15.67 -1.72 -33.12
N ILE A 100 -16.38 -0.78 -33.76
CA ILE A 100 -17.84 -0.70 -33.71
C ILE A 100 -18.47 -1.97 -34.29
N GLN A 101 -17.95 -2.46 -35.42
CA GLN A 101 -18.41 -3.71 -36.03
C GLN A 101 -18.20 -4.92 -35.11
N LYS A 102 -16.99 -5.09 -34.55
CA LYS A 102 -16.67 -6.18 -33.62
C LYS A 102 -17.54 -6.13 -32.37
N TYR A 103 -17.73 -4.94 -31.80
CA TYR A 103 -18.60 -4.72 -30.65
C TYR A 103 -20.04 -5.11 -30.97
N ASN A 104 -20.59 -4.64 -32.10
CA ASN A 104 -21.96 -4.97 -32.51
C ASN A 104 -22.15 -6.47 -32.76
N LEU A 105 -21.19 -7.15 -33.41
CA LEU A 105 -21.23 -8.60 -33.61
C LEU A 105 -21.24 -9.36 -32.27
N GLN A 106 -20.42 -8.95 -31.30
CA GLN A 106 -20.44 -9.53 -29.95
C GLN A 106 -21.76 -9.21 -29.23
N LYS A 107 -22.26 -7.97 -29.35
CA LYS A 107 -23.50 -7.49 -28.73
C LYS A 107 -24.70 -8.32 -29.17
N VAL A 108 -24.80 -8.71 -30.45
CA VAL A 108 -25.88 -9.60 -30.91
C VAL A 108 -25.87 -10.94 -30.17
N GLY A 109 -24.70 -11.55 -29.98
CA GLY A 109 -24.56 -12.78 -29.19
C GLY A 109 -24.96 -12.59 -27.73
N MET A 110 -24.58 -11.45 -27.15
CA MET A 110 -24.94 -11.08 -25.77
C MET A 110 -26.44 -10.84 -25.62
N SER A 111 -27.09 -10.14 -26.56
CA SER A 111 -28.54 -9.90 -26.55
C SER A 111 -29.36 -11.19 -26.53
N ASN A 112 -28.93 -12.23 -27.26
CA ASN A 112 -29.61 -13.52 -27.22
C ASN A 112 -29.50 -14.17 -25.83
N ILE A 113 -28.35 -14.05 -25.17
CA ILE A 113 -28.16 -14.58 -23.82
C ILE A 113 -29.00 -13.78 -22.82
N ARG A 114 -29.00 -12.45 -22.95
CA ARG A 114 -29.83 -11.55 -22.14
C ARG A 114 -31.29 -11.95 -22.19
N ASN A 115 -31.86 -12.03 -23.39
CA ASN A 115 -33.27 -12.34 -23.58
C ASN A 115 -33.62 -13.72 -22.98
N ARG A 116 -32.76 -14.73 -23.20
CA ARG A 116 -32.98 -16.05 -22.61
C ARG A 116 -32.92 -16.03 -21.09
N ILE A 117 -32.00 -15.28 -20.50
CA ILE A 117 -31.91 -15.13 -19.05
C ILE A 117 -33.17 -14.42 -18.50
N GLU A 118 -33.63 -13.36 -19.18
CA GLU A 118 -34.85 -12.64 -18.81
C GLU A 118 -36.13 -13.49 -18.96
N GLU A 119 -36.15 -14.43 -19.91
CA GLU A 119 -37.25 -15.38 -20.11
C GLU A 119 -37.26 -16.54 -19.11
N GLU A 120 -36.09 -17.03 -18.71
CA GLU A 120 -35.94 -18.18 -17.81
C GLU A 120 -36.00 -17.80 -16.33
N MET A 121 -35.84 -16.51 -16.00
CA MET A 121 -35.84 -16.02 -14.62
C MET A 121 -36.96 -15.02 -14.36
N ASN A 122 -37.75 -15.29 -13.33
CA ASN A 122 -38.72 -14.30 -12.83
C ASN A 122 -38.04 -13.24 -11.94
N ASP A 123 -38.77 -12.21 -11.56
CA ASP A 123 -38.21 -11.07 -10.81
C ASP A 123 -37.78 -11.46 -9.39
N ASP A 124 -38.49 -12.38 -8.72
CA ASP A 124 -38.09 -12.89 -7.40
C ASP A 124 -36.74 -13.65 -7.45
N GLU A 125 -36.51 -14.44 -8.51
CA GLU A 125 -35.25 -15.14 -8.73
C GLU A 125 -34.10 -14.17 -9.01
N LYS A 126 -34.34 -13.09 -9.77
CA LYS A 126 -33.35 -12.04 -10.02
C LYS A 126 -32.95 -11.36 -8.71
N ASP A 127 -33.91 -11.00 -7.87
CA ASP A 127 -33.68 -10.37 -6.56
C ASP A 127 -32.83 -11.25 -5.63
N ILE A 128 -33.12 -12.56 -5.60
CA ILE A 128 -32.33 -13.52 -4.81
C ILE A 128 -30.89 -13.56 -5.33
N VAL A 129 -30.69 -13.65 -6.64
CA VAL A 129 -29.37 -13.72 -7.26
C VAL A 129 -28.55 -12.46 -6.97
N PHE A 130 -29.15 -11.27 -7.11
CA PHE A 130 -28.52 -10.01 -6.71
C PHE A 130 -28.09 -10.03 -5.24
N SER A 131 -28.99 -10.41 -4.34
CA SER A 131 -28.71 -10.48 -2.91
C SER A 131 -27.54 -11.41 -2.58
N VAL A 132 -27.46 -12.56 -3.27
CA VAL A 132 -26.39 -13.54 -3.07
C VAL A 132 -25.05 -13.00 -3.56
N PHE A 133 -25.01 -12.43 -4.76
CA PHE A 133 -23.78 -11.87 -5.32
C PHE A 133 -23.28 -10.65 -4.52
N ASP A 134 -24.15 -9.81 -3.97
CA ASP A 134 -23.74 -8.67 -3.14
C ASP A 134 -23.06 -9.14 -1.85
N LYS A 135 -23.58 -10.23 -1.26
CA LYS A 135 -22.93 -10.88 -0.11
C LYS A 135 -21.56 -11.43 -0.50
N ILE A 136 -21.45 -12.13 -1.64
CA ILE A 136 -20.17 -12.66 -2.12
C ILE A 136 -19.18 -11.53 -2.40
N SER A 137 -19.62 -10.45 -3.05
CA SER A 137 -18.83 -9.26 -3.35
C SER A 137 -18.28 -8.61 -2.08
N THR A 138 -19.11 -8.51 -1.04
CA THR A 138 -18.71 -7.99 0.27
C THR A 138 -17.61 -8.86 0.88
N VAL A 139 -17.80 -10.18 0.92
CA VAL A 139 -16.79 -11.13 1.43
C VAL A 139 -15.49 -11.06 0.63
N LEU A 140 -15.55 -11.02 -0.71
CA LEU A 140 -14.36 -10.93 -1.56
C LEU A 140 -13.58 -9.63 -1.34
N LYS A 141 -14.26 -8.51 -1.10
CA LYS A 141 -13.61 -7.23 -0.77
C LYS A 141 -12.90 -7.30 0.58
N GLU A 142 -13.60 -7.78 1.61
CA GLU A 142 -13.03 -7.96 2.95
C GLU A 142 -11.79 -8.87 2.91
N GLU A 143 -11.87 -10.02 2.24
CA GLU A 143 -10.75 -10.95 2.12
C GLU A 143 -9.61 -10.40 1.26
N SER A 144 -9.91 -9.63 0.21
CA SER A 144 -8.88 -8.93 -0.58
C SER A 144 -8.12 -7.90 0.27
N ASP A 145 -8.82 -7.14 1.11
CA ASP A 145 -8.20 -6.16 2.01
C ASP A 145 -7.37 -6.84 3.10
N HIS A 146 -7.84 -7.96 3.65
CA HIS A 146 -7.07 -8.79 4.57
C HIS A 146 -5.81 -9.36 3.91
N ALA A 147 -5.92 -9.92 2.70
CA ALA A 147 -4.79 -10.46 1.96
C ALA A 147 -3.76 -9.38 1.65
N LYS A 148 -4.20 -8.18 1.24
CA LYS A 148 -3.30 -7.04 1.01
C LYS A 148 -2.58 -6.62 2.28
N ALA A 149 -3.30 -6.50 3.40
CA ALA A 149 -2.69 -6.16 4.69
C ALA A 149 -1.67 -7.23 5.15
N TYR A 150 -1.97 -8.51 4.92
CA TYR A 150 -1.04 -9.60 5.22
C TYR A 150 0.21 -9.54 4.33
N VAL A 151 0.05 -9.29 3.04
CA VAL A 151 1.18 -9.10 2.11
C VAL A 151 2.03 -7.91 2.52
N GLU A 152 1.44 -6.76 2.86
CA GLU A 152 2.17 -5.58 3.38
C GLU A 152 2.97 -5.93 4.64
N LEU A 153 2.36 -6.68 5.57
CA LEU A 153 3.02 -7.12 6.81
C LEU A 153 4.20 -8.06 6.55
N VAL A 154 4.02 -9.07 5.69
CA VAL A 154 5.03 -10.11 5.42
C VAL A 154 6.15 -9.57 4.53
N SER A 155 5.83 -8.73 3.55
CA SER A 155 6.82 -8.14 2.64
C SER A 155 7.56 -6.95 3.24
N GLY A 156 7.05 -6.37 4.35
CA GLY A 156 7.55 -5.13 4.91
C GLY A 156 7.33 -3.91 3.99
N ASP A 157 6.60 -4.08 2.88
CA ASP A 157 6.32 -3.04 1.90
C ASP A 157 5.07 -2.27 2.30
N PHE A 158 5.23 -1.28 3.17
CA PHE A 158 4.12 -0.43 3.60
C PHE A 158 3.84 0.74 2.64
N GLY A 159 4.52 0.77 1.47
CA GLY A 159 4.47 1.87 0.51
C GLY A 159 4.90 3.21 1.13
N SER A 160 4.57 4.33 0.46
CA SER A 160 4.85 5.69 0.93
C SER A 160 4.03 6.13 2.16
N GLU A 161 3.33 5.21 2.84
CA GLU A 161 2.38 5.52 3.92
C GLU A 161 2.95 5.35 5.34
N MET A 162 4.17 4.80 5.49
CA MET A 162 4.81 4.73 6.81
C MET A 162 5.54 6.04 7.09
N ASN A 163 4.87 6.93 7.84
CA ASN A 163 5.51 8.15 8.31
C ASN A 163 6.48 7.83 9.46
N VAL A 164 7.77 7.72 9.12
CA VAL A 164 8.87 7.44 10.04
C VAL A 164 8.94 8.46 11.19
N ILE A 165 8.72 9.75 10.89
CA ILE A 165 8.69 10.83 11.88
C ILE A 165 7.57 10.59 12.90
N GLY A 166 6.43 10.03 12.47
CA GLY A 166 5.32 9.69 13.35
C GLY A 166 5.61 8.53 14.33
N LEU A 167 6.68 7.75 14.09
CA LEU A 167 7.09 6.63 14.94
C LEU A 167 8.26 6.99 15.87
N LEU A 168 9.00 8.05 15.53
CA LEU A 168 10.16 8.54 16.25
C LEU A 168 9.76 9.02 17.65
N MET A 169 10.46 8.51 18.67
CA MET A 169 10.49 9.09 19.99
C MET A 169 11.63 10.10 20.05
N PRO A 170 11.35 11.42 20.18
CA PRO A 170 12.38 12.45 20.12
C PRO A 170 13.42 12.29 21.22
N LYS A 171 14.66 12.72 20.96
CA LYS A 171 15.79 12.73 21.92
C LYS A 171 15.41 13.32 23.28
N SER A 172 14.53 14.32 23.32
CA SER A 172 14.05 14.95 24.58
C SER A 172 13.21 14.03 25.47
N THR A 173 12.71 12.92 24.94
CA THR A 173 11.84 11.95 25.64
C THR A 173 12.51 10.59 25.86
N VAL A 174 13.75 10.45 25.41
CA VAL A 174 14.51 9.19 25.42
C VAL A 174 15.69 9.33 26.36
N THR A 175 15.92 8.31 27.19
CA THR A 175 17.14 8.21 28.00
C THR A 175 18.31 7.81 27.10
N TYR A 176 19.39 8.58 27.14
CA TYR A 176 20.67 8.29 26.47
C TYR A 176 21.82 8.68 27.41
N ILE A 177 23.02 8.19 27.14
CA ILE A 177 24.21 8.41 27.98
C ILE A 177 25.32 9.05 27.15
N ASN A 178 26.10 9.95 27.74
CA ASN A 178 27.26 10.51 27.03
C ASN A 178 28.44 9.53 27.07
N LYS A 179 29.20 9.46 25.98
CA LYS A 179 30.34 8.56 25.82
C LYS A 179 31.42 8.79 26.88
N GLU A 180 31.55 10.04 27.34
CA GLU A 180 32.54 10.49 28.30
C GLU A 180 32.16 10.21 29.76
N GLU A 181 30.91 9.80 30.02
CA GLU A 181 30.48 9.41 31.37
C GLU A 181 31.22 8.14 31.83
N SER A 182 31.45 8.04 33.14
CA SER A 182 32.00 6.82 33.73
C SER A 182 30.98 5.69 33.73
N LEU A 183 31.47 4.44 33.73
CA LEU A 183 30.58 3.27 33.69
C LEU A 183 29.71 3.14 34.95
N ASP A 184 30.16 3.60 36.12
CA ASP A 184 29.34 3.61 37.33
C ASP A 184 28.13 4.55 37.21
N VAL A 185 28.32 5.76 36.68
CA VAL A 185 27.24 6.71 36.40
C VAL A 185 26.28 6.15 35.35
N ALA A 186 26.83 5.54 34.29
CA ALA A 186 26.02 4.95 33.22
C ALA A 186 25.15 3.79 33.73
N LEU A 187 25.67 2.96 34.64
CA LEU A 187 24.94 1.86 35.26
C LEU A 187 23.78 2.37 36.13
N ASP A 188 23.99 3.45 36.88
CA ASP A 188 22.93 4.11 37.68
C ASP A 188 21.81 4.66 36.77
N ILE A 189 22.17 5.26 35.63
CA ILE A 189 21.19 5.75 34.64
C ILE A 189 20.34 4.59 34.11
N LEU A 190 20.96 3.47 33.75
CA LEU A 190 20.24 2.27 33.28
C LEU A 190 19.29 1.73 34.36
N HIS A 191 19.80 1.51 35.57
CA HIS A 191 19.01 1.00 36.68
C HIS A 191 17.79 1.88 37.00
N ASN A 192 17.98 3.20 37.05
CA ASN A 192 16.90 4.15 37.38
C ASN A 192 15.91 4.34 36.22
N SER A 193 16.36 4.16 34.98
CA SER A 193 15.50 4.25 33.80
C SER A 193 14.63 3.00 33.59
N GLY A 194 15.08 1.85 34.11
CA GLY A 194 14.42 0.55 33.90
C GLY A 194 14.63 -0.04 32.49
N PHE A 195 15.51 0.57 31.67
CA PHE A 195 15.88 0.05 30.35
C PHE A 195 17.14 -0.79 30.43
N SER A 196 17.16 -1.92 29.71
CA SER A 196 18.33 -2.80 29.64
C SER A 196 19.37 -2.39 28.59
N THR A 197 19.04 -1.43 27.72
CA THR A 197 19.92 -0.90 26.67
C THR A 197 19.53 0.53 26.33
N VAL A 198 20.50 1.43 26.18
CA VAL A 198 20.28 2.84 25.83
C VAL A 198 21.26 3.33 24.75
N PRO A 199 20.87 4.34 23.96
CA PRO A 199 21.77 5.04 23.05
C PRO A 199 22.93 5.72 23.78
N VAL A 200 24.10 5.74 23.13
CA VAL A 200 25.27 6.50 23.55
C VAL A 200 25.50 7.63 22.57
N VAL A 201 25.82 8.81 23.08
CA VAL A 201 26.02 10.04 22.30
C VAL A 201 27.35 10.68 22.71
N ASP A 202 28.07 11.30 21.79
CA ASP A 202 29.29 12.06 22.13
C ASP A 202 28.98 13.52 22.56
N ALA A 203 30.02 14.24 22.98
CA ALA A 203 29.92 15.64 23.39
C ALA A 203 29.36 16.57 22.29
N GLU A 204 29.58 16.23 21.01
CA GLU A 204 29.04 16.95 19.84
C GLU A 204 27.59 16.59 19.51
N GLY A 205 27.00 15.62 20.22
CA GLY A 205 25.63 15.18 20.04
C GLY A 205 25.45 14.09 18.97
N LYS A 206 26.55 13.54 18.44
CA LYS A 206 26.52 12.45 17.45
C LYS A 206 26.30 11.11 18.10
N TYR A 207 25.66 10.20 17.36
CA TYR A 207 25.42 8.85 17.83
C TYR A 207 26.73 8.04 17.89
N ALA A 208 27.02 7.45 19.05
CA ALA A 208 28.23 6.69 19.31
C ALA A 208 27.97 5.20 19.58
N GLY A 209 26.73 4.72 19.39
CA GLY A 209 26.36 3.32 19.56
C GLY A 209 25.37 3.09 20.69
N THR A 210 25.42 1.90 21.29
CA THR A 210 24.58 1.56 22.44
C THR A 210 25.37 0.92 23.55
N ILE A 211 24.87 1.06 24.77
CA ILE A 211 25.35 0.33 25.93
C ILE A 211 24.18 -0.41 26.58
N SER A 212 24.45 -1.63 27.03
CA SER A 212 23.48 -2.57 27.59
C SER A 212 23.98 -3.13 28.92
N GLU A 213 23.08 -3.61 29.77
CA GLU A 213 23.42 -4.31 31.02
C GLU A 213 24.42 -5.46 30.80
N GLY A 214 24.32 -6.15 29.65
CA GLY A 214 25.24 -7.21 29.27
C GLY A 214 26.69 -6.73 29.12
N ASP A 215 26.90 -5.49 28.66
CA ASP A 215 28.23 -4.91 28.49
C ASP A 215 28.91 -4.69 29.84
N PHE A 216 28.17 -4.15 30.82
CA PHE A 216 28.66 -4.01 32.18
C PHE A 216 28.98 -5.38 32.80
N LEU A 217 28.13 -6.37 32.57
CA LEU A 217 28.35 -7.73 33.09
C LEU A 217 29.67 -8.32 32.58
N TRP A 218 29.92 -8.25 31.27
CA TRP A 218 31.17 -8.74 30.67
C TRP A 218 32.39 -7.93 31.14
N TYR A 219 32.26 -6.61 31.21
CA TYR A 219 33.33 -5.74 31.68
C TYR A 219 33.73 -6.04 33.13
N ILE A 220 32.74 -6.17 34.04
CA ILE A 220 32.96 -6.51 35.45
C ILE A 220 33.58 -7.90 35.58
N LYS A 221 33.15 -8.87 34.77
CA LYS A 221 33.70 -10.23 34.78
C LYS A 221 35.19 -10.23 34.45
N GLU A 222 35.64 -9.34 33.57
CA GLU A 222 37.04 -9.27 33.12
C GLU A 222 37.92 -8.38 34.00
N HIS A 223 37.39 -7.27 34.52
CA HIS A 223 38.18 -6.20 35.15
C HIS A 223 37.86 -5.97 36.64
N GLY A 224 36.81 -6.61 37.18
CA GLY A 224 36.32 -6.38 38.53
C GLY A 224 35.38 -5.17 38.64
N VAL A 225 34.64 -5.08 39.75
CA VAL A 225 33.64 -4.02 39.97
C VAL A 225 34.31 -2.67 40.20
N GLU A 226 35.51 -2.64 40.79
CA GLU A 226 36.23 -1.39 41.08
C GLU A 226 36.60 -0.62 39.81
N ALA A 227 36.77 -1.32 38.68
CA ALA A 227 37.15 -0.73 37.41
C ALA A 227 36.05 0.16 36.78
N LEU A 228 34.80 0.05 37.22
CA LEU A 228 33.68 0.83 36.68
C LEU A 228 33.85 2.35 36.90
N LYS A 229 34.56 2.75 37.95
CA LYS A 229 34.82 4.17 38.26
C LYS A 229 35.92 4.79 37.41
N CYS A 230 36.76 3.95 36.78
CA CYS A 230 37.94 4.40 36.06
C CYS A 230 37.78 4.31 34.53
N ALA A 231 36.80 3.55 34.06
CA ALA A 231 36.49 3.42 32.64
C ALA A 231 35.27 4.25 32.25
N THR A 232 35.25 4.62 30.97
CA THR A 232 34.18 5.40 30.36
C THR A 232 33.26 4.52 29.55
N VAL A 233 32.06 5.03 29.27
CA VAL A 233 31.09 4.39 28.36
C VAL A 233 31.73 4.13 26.99
N GLY A 234 32.54 5.07 26.50
CA GLY A 234 33.23 4.94 25.22
C GLY A 234 34.24 3.80 25.13
N ASP A 235 34.74 3.29 26.26
CA ASP A 235 35.67 2.15 26.28
C ASP A 235 34.96 0.81 26.06
N VAL A 236 33.63 0.79 26.24
CA VAL A 236 32.81 -0.43 26.24
C VAL A 236 31.73 -0.42 25.15
N SER A 237 31.18 0.74 24.83
CA SER A 237 30.09 0.87 23.86
C SER A 237 30.52 0.45 22.44
N ASP A 238 29.68 -0.34 21.77
CA ASP A 238 29.91 -0.76 20.38
C ASP A 238 28.89 -0.09 19.43
N ILE A 239 29.41 0.66 18.46
CA ILE A 239 28.63 1.33 17.42
C ILE A 239 28.07 0.34 16.38
N ASN A 240 28.72 -0.81 16.18
CA ASN A 240 28.33 -1.79 15.16
C ASN A 240 27.18 -2.70 15.62
N ARG A 241 26.97 -2.83 16.94
CA ARG A 241 25.91 -3.69 17.49
C ARG A 241 24.51 -3.15 17.20
N ASN A 242 24.35 -1.83 17.16
CA ASN A 242 23.10 -1.17 16.85
C ASN A 242 23.37 0.05 15.95
N PRO A 243 23.58 -0.16 14.64
CA PRO A 243 23.83 0.91 13.70
C PRO A 243 22.64 1.87 13.63
N ALA A 244 22.93 3.17 13.60
CA ALA A 244 21.88 4.17 13.44
C ALA A 244 21.33 4.21 12.02
N VAL A 245 20.08 4.62 11.92
CA VAL A 245 19.32 4.77 10.68
C VAL A 245 19.08 6.26 10.43
N HIS A 246 19.28 6.72 9.20
CA HIS A 246 19.01 8.12 8.84
C HIS A 246 17.51 8.40 8.71
N ASP A 247 17.12 9.65 8.86
CA ASP A 247 15.75 10.14 8.68
C ASP A 247 15.18 9.89 7.26
N ILE A 248 16.05 9.82 6.25
CA ILE A 248 15.70 9.48 4.85
C ILE A 248 15.94 7.98 4.61
N VAL A 249 15.13 7.11 5.23
CA VAL A 249 15.22 5.66 5.04
C VAL A 249 13.87 5.04 4.68
N ASP A 250 13.91 4.05 3.78
CA ASP A 250 12.73 3.31 3.36
C ASP A 250 12.12 2.47 4.50
N SER A 251 10.79 2.41 4.51
CA SER A 251 9.96 1.67 5.46
C SER A 251 10.35 0.20 5.59
N LYS A 252 10.77 -0.45 4.48
CA LYS A 252 11.24 -1.84 4.48
C LYS A 252 12.48 -2.04 5.33
N THR A 253 13.44 -1.12 5.21
CA THR A 253 14.70 -1.16 5.96
C THR A 253 14.42 -1.00 7.45
N ILE A 254 13.54 -0.07 7.83
CA ILE A 254 13.13 0.13 9.22
C ILE A 254 12.53 -1.15 9.82
N VAL A 255 11.62 -1.81 9.09
CA VAL A 255 10.99 -3.04 9.58
C VAL A 255 11.96 -4.21 9.60
N HIS A 256 12.88 -4.30 8.65
CA HIS A 256 13.92 -5.31 8.67
C HIS A 256 14.86 -5.12 9.88
N ASP A 257 15.34 -3.90 10.11
CA ASP A 257 16.36 -3.63 11.11
C ASP A 257 15.79 -3.76 12.53
N ILE A 258 14.55 -3.29 12.77
CA ILE A 258 13.91 -3.41 14.09
C ILE A 258 13.65 -4.89 14.48
N MET A 259 13.54 -5.80 13.52
CA MET A 259 13.38 -7.24 13.81
C MET A 259 14.64 -7.82 14.45
N SER A 260 15.80 -7.28 14.09
CA SER A 260 17.11 -7.68 14.64
C SER A 260 17.52 -6.88 15.88
N GLN A 261 17.03 -5.64 16.03
CA GLN A 261 17.45 -4.71 17.08
C GLN A 261 16.34 -4.44 18.11
N ASN A 262 16.70 -4.17 19.38
CA ASN A 262 15.72 -3.87 20.43
C ASN A 262 14.94 -2.57 20.15
N PHE A 263 15.62 -1.59 19.56
CA PHE A 263 15.12 -0.31 19.05
C PHE A 263 16.08 0.18 17.96
N LEU A 264 15.59 1.01 17.04
CA LEU A 264 16.44 1.71 16.07
C LEU A 264 16.86 3.06 16.64
N SER A 265 18.14 3.38 16.57
CA SER A 265 18.62 4.73 16.80
C SER A 265 18.53 5.54 15.52
N MET A 266 18.00 6.76 15.60
CA MET A 266 17.82 7.63 14.44
C MET A 266 18.79 8.81 14.50
N VAL A 267 19.36 9.16 13.35
CA VAL A 267 20.27 10.30 13.19
C VAL A 267 19.83 11.24 12.06
N ASP A 268 20.24 12.50 12.12
CA ASP A 268 20.11 13.46 11.02
C ASP A 268 21.20 13.27 9.95
N ASP A 269 21.28 14.19 8.99
CA ASP A 269 22.29 14.22 7.93
C ASP A 269 23.72 14.52 8.42
N ARG A 270 23.88 14.91 9.69
CA ARG A 270 25.17 15.22 10.34
C ARG A 270 25.55 14.17 11.39
N ASP A 271 24.88 13.02 11.38
CA ASP A 271 25.01 11.93 12.37
C ASP A 271 24.59 12.33 13.80
N CYS A 272 23.89 13.46 13.97
CA CYS A 272 23.39 13.87 15.26
C CYS A 272 22.22 12.98 15.67
N PHE A 273 22.28 12.43 16.89
CA PHE A 273 21.22 11.59 17.41
C PHE A 273 19.93 12.39 17.58
N ILE A 274 18.84 11.96 16.94
CA ILE A 274 17.54 12.65 16.99
C ILE A 274 16.48 11.92 17.81
N GLY A 275 16.68 10.63 18.09
CA GLY A 275 15.74 9.82 18.88
C GLY A 275 15.79 8.34 18.54
N ILE A 276 14.77 7.58 18.98
CA ILE A 276 14.66 6.14 18.69
C ILE A 276 13.30 5.76 18.13
N ILE A 277 13.26 4.64 17.41
CA ILE A 277 12.03 3.94 17.04
C ILE A 277 11.97 2.61 17.79
N THR A 278 10.88 2.36 18.50
CA THR A 278 10.70 1.13 19.28
C THR A 278 9.79 0.13 18.59
N ARG A 279 10.02 -1.16 18.83
CA ARG A 279 9.12 -2.25 18.39
C ARG A 279 7.67 -1.99 18.81
N LYS A 280 7.47 -1.47 20.04
CA LYS A 280 6.14 -1.14 20.57
C LYS A 280 5.40 -0.11 19.71
N ASN A 281 6.08 0.95 19.28
CA ASN A 281 5.48 1.97 18.42
C ASN A 281 5.12 1.41 17.05
N ILE A 282 6.00 0.60 16.46
CA ILE A 282 5.75 -0.08 15.18
C ILE A 282 4.56 -1.04 15.30
N ILE A 283 4.53 -1.91 16.31
CA ILE A 283 3.42 -2.85 16.53
C ILE A 283 2.10 -2.10 16.74
N LYS A 284 2.11 -1.00 17.49
CA LYS A 284 0.91 -0.16 17.70
C LYS A 284 0.42 0.46 16.39
N PHE A 285 1.34 0.96 15.57
CA PHE A 285 1.02 1.47 14.24
C PHE A 285 0.40 0.40 13.34
N LEU A 286 0.99 -0.80 13.31
CA LEU A 286 0.47 -1.94 12.54
C LEU A 286 -0.93 -2.35 13.02
N LYS A 287 -1.15 -2.43 14.34
CA LYS A 287 -2.45 -2.73 14.93
C LYS A 287 -3.52 -1.72 14.48
N GLN A 288 -3.21 -0.43 14.51
CA GLN A 288 -4.15 0.61 14.06
C GLN A 288 -4.48 0.53 12.57
N LYS A 289 -3.52 0.14 11.73
CA LYS A 289 -3.77 -0.10 10.29
C LYS A 289 -4.74 -1.26 10.07
N VAL A 290 -4.60 -2.34 10.83
CA VAL A 290 -5.52 -3.50 10.76
C VAL A 290 -6.91 -3.15 11.30
N GLU A 291 -7.00 -2.38 12.38
CA GLU A 291 -8.28 -2.00 12.99
C GLU A 291 -9.07 -0.96 12.19
N LYS A 292 -8.40 -0.05 11.46
CA LYS A 292 -9.07 0.96 10.61
C LYS A 292 -9.62 0.41 9.29
N LYS A 293 -9.25 -0.82 8.90
CA LYS A 293 -9.72 -1.49 7.69
C LYS A 293 -10.83 -2.52 7.96
N LYS A 294 -11.28 -2.66 9.22
CA LYS A 294 -12.51 -3.37 9.61
C LYS A 294 -13.66 -2.38 9.75
#